data_AF-A0A4Q3TC76-F1
#
_entry.id   AF-A0A4Q3TC76-F1
#
_cell.length_a   1.000
_cell.length_b   1.000
_cell.length_c   1.000
_cell.angle_alpha   90.00
_cell.angle_beta   90.00
_cell.angle_gamma   90.00
#
_symmetry.space_group_name_H-M   'P 1'
#
loop_
_entity.id
_entity.type
_entity.pdbx_description
1 polymer ?
#
loop_
_entity_poly.entity_id
_entity_poly.type
_entity_poly.pdbx_seq_one_letter_code
_entity_poly.pdbx_strand_id
1 'polypeptide(L)'
;EALIEAEVPAAAIDSLDAVFSNPQVLSRGMRLELSGEQAGQHIAVAGNPIKFTPHGRETHGFPPRLGEHTGEVLAGLRARAAANDAMAGAK
;
A
#
# COMPACT_ATOMS: atom_id res chain seq x y z
N GLU A 1 33.63 10.21 8.45
CA GLU A 1 33.95 9.65 9.77
C GLU A 1 34.17 10.74 10.83
N ALA A 2 35.01 11.75 10.57
CA ALA A 2 35.27 12.85 11.51
C ALA A 2 34.02 13.52 12.14
N LEU A 3 32.93 13.73 11.39
CA LEU A 3 31.69 14.30 11.93
C LEU A 3 30.96 13.36 12.90
N ILE A 4 31.02 12.05 12.64
CA ILE A 4 30.39 11.02 13.49
C ILE A 4 31.18 10.90 14.80
N GLU A 5 32.51 10.90 14.73
CA GLU A 5 33.38 10.87 15.92
C GLU A 5 33.21 12.11 16.81
N ALA A 6 32.87 13.25 16.21
CA ALA A 6 32.57 14.49 16.91
C ALA A 6 31.11 14.60 17.41
N GLU A 7 30.32 13.52 17.33
CA GLU A 7 28.89 13.46 17.70
C GLU A 7 28.01 14.48 16.96
N VAL A 8 28.43 14.93 15.78
CA VAL A 8 27.65 15.84 14.95
C VAL A 8 26.65 15.03 14.12
N PRO A 9 25.33 15.29 14.22
CA PRO A 9 24.33 14.60 13.39
C PRO A 9 24.55 14.96 11.92
N ALA A 10 25.05 14.00 11.15
CA ALA A 10 25.28 14.14 9.72
C ALA A 10 24.76 12.90 8.97
N ALA A 11 24.17 13.13 7.81
CA ALA A 11 23.70 12.08 6.91
C ALA A 11 24.07 12.45 5.47
N ALA A 12 24.28 11.43 4.65
CA ALA A 12 24.45 11.62 3.21
C ALA A 12 23.10 12.02 2.57
N ILE A 13 23.17 12.77 1.48
CA ILE A 13 22.01 13.00 0.62
C ILE A 13 21.95 11.83 -0.35
N ASP A 14 21.04 10.90 -0.10
CA ASP A 14 20.87 9.71 -0.92
C ASP A 14 20.07 10.00 -2.20
N SER A 15 20.42 9.32 -3.29
CA SER A 15 19.55 9.23 -4.48
C SER A 15 18.36 8.29 -4.20
N LEU A 16 17.33 8.34 -5.04
CA LEU A 16 16.17 7.46 -4.88
C LEU A 16 16.55 5.97 -4.89
N ASP A 17 17.43 5.54 -5.80
CA ASP A 17 17.91 4.16 -5.86
C ASP A 17 18.66 3.73 -4.59
N ALA A 18 19.44 4.65 -4.00
CA ALA A 18 20.14 4.43 -2.76
C ALA A 18 19.16 4.30 -1.58
N VAL A 19 18.12 5.12 -1.53
CA VAL A 19 17.05 5.01 -0.51
C VAL A 19 16.33 3.66 -0.61
N PHE A 20 15.96 3.21 -1.81
CA PHE A 20 15.23 1.94 -1.99
C PHE A 20 16.09 0.70 -1.76
N SER A 21 17.42 0.83 -1.71
CA SER A 21 18.35 -0.25 -1.34
C SER A 21 18.87 -0.14 0.09
N ASN A 22 18.51 0.93 0.82
CA ASN A 22 18.97 1.18 2.17
C ASN A 22 18.46 0.09 3.15
N PRO A 23 19.34 -0.54 3.95
CA PRO A 23 18.96 -1.59 4.89
C PRO A 23 17.86 -1.18 5.89
N GLN A 24 17.82 0.09 6.28
CA GLN A 24 16.83 0.63 7.22
C GLN A 24 15.44 0.73 6.57
N VAL A 25 15.39 1.08 5.28
CA VAL A 25 14.14 1.11 4.49
C VAL A 25 13.58 -0.29 4.28
N LEU A 26 14.46 -1.26 3.97
CA LEU A 26 14.08 -2.65 3.76
C LEU A 26 13.60 -3.33 5.05
N SER A 27 14.35 -3.19 6.14
CA SER A 27 14.00 -3.80 7.44
C SER A 27 12.68 -3.30 8.02
N ARG A 28 12.25 -2.08 7.66
CA ARG A 28 10.98 -1.49 8.07
C ARG A 28 9.82 -1.80 7.11
N GLY A 29 10.05 -2.56 6.04
CA GLY A 29 9.02 -2.83 5.03
C GLY A 29 8.48 -1.54 4.42
N MET A 30 9.36 -0.57 4.14
CA MET A 30 9.02 0.71 3.50
C MET A 30 9.24 0.69 1.99
N ARG A 31 9.72 -0.43 1.45
CA ARG A 31 9.71 -0.76 0.02
C ARG A 31 8.82 -1.97 -0.17
N LEU A 32 7.76 -1.81 -0.96
CA LEU A 32 6.82 -2.87 -1.31
C LEU A 32 7.04 -3.28 -2.76
N GLU A 33 7.20 -4.58 -2.98
CA GLU A 33 7.20 -5.17 -4.33
C GLU A 33 5.78 -5.66 -4.62
N LEU A 34 5.15 -5.10 -5.65
CA LEU A 34 3.80 -5.45 -6.06
C LEU A 34 3.84 -6.15 -7.41
N SER A 35 3.27 -7.35 -7.46
CA SER A 35 3.09 -8.13 -8.68
C SER A 35 1.62 -8.23 -9.02
N GLY A 36 1.28 -7.96 -10.28
CA GLY A 36 -0.05 -8.18 -10.82
C GLY A 36 -0.18 -9.52 -11.54
N GLU A 37 -1.36 -9.81 -12.07
CA GLU A 37 -1.66 -11.09 -12.73
C GLU A 37 -1.05 -11.20 -14.14
N GLN A 38 -0.78 -10.06 -14.79
CA GLN A 38 -0.28 -10.05 -16.17
C GLN A 38 1.24 -10.01 -16.21
N ALA A 39 1.82 -10.66 -17.21
CA ALA A 39 3.26 -10.61 -17.45
C ALA A 39 3.73 -9.14 -17.60
N GLY A 40 4.76 -8.77 -16.83
CA GLY A 40 5.31 -7.41 -16.80
C GLY A 40 4.69 -6.48 -15.74
N GLN A 41 3.64 -6.90 -15.03
CA GLN A 41 3.10 -6.14 -13.90
C GLN A 41 3.94 -6.38 -12.65
N HIS A 42 5.07 -5.69 -12.56
CA HIS A 42 5.94 -5.70 -11.38
C HIS A 42 6.44 -4.28 -11.09
N ILE A 43 6.12 -3.75 -9.92
CA ILE A 43 6.51 -2.40 -9.51
C ILE A 43 6.99 -2.37 -8.05
N ALA A 44 8.02 -1.56 -7.79
CA ALA A 44 8.44 -1.22 -6.44
C ALA A 44 7.82 0.12 -6.04
N VAL A 45 7.13 0.15 -4.89
CA VAL A 45 6.47 1.35 -4.38
C VAL A 45 6.87 1.61 -2.92
N ALA A 46 6.70 2.86 -2.48
CA ALA A 46 6.89 3.23 -1.09
C ALA A 46 5.78 2.59 -0.22
N GLY A 47 6.17 1.92 0.84
CA GLY A 47 5.27 1.37 1.84
C GLY A 47 4.82 2.41 2.87
N ASN A 48 3.88 2.03 3.73
CA ASN A 48 3.40 2.89 4.82
C ASN A 48 4.54 3.18 5.83
N PRO A 49 4.92 4.45 6.07
CA PRO A 49 5.97 4.79 7.02
C PRO A 49 5.52 4.66 8.48
N ILE A 50 4.21 4.66 8.75
CA ILE A 50 3.63 4.57 10.09
C ILE A 50 3.28 3.11 10.36
N LYS A 51 3.88 2.54 11.40
CA LYS A 51 3.66 1.14 11.80
C LYS A 51 2.79 1.08 13.06
N PHE A 52 1.64 0.43 12.95
CA PHE A 52 0.71 0.22 14.07
C PHE A 52 0.86 -1.19 14.65
N THR A 53 0.71 -1.30 15.98
CA THR A 53 0.68 -2.59 16.69
C THR A 53 -0.64 -2.68 17.46
N PRO A 54 -1.45 -3.74 17.30
CA PRO A 54 -1.28 -4.87 16.38
C PRO A 54 -1.38 -4.44 14.91
N HIS A 55 -0.71 -5.18 14.03
CA HIS A 55 -0.70 -4.87 12.60
C HIS A 55 -2.13 -4.98 12.06
N GLY A 56 -2.69 -3.85 11.59
CA GLY A 56 -3.93 -3.87 10.81
C GLY A 56 -3.73 -4.69 9.52
N ARG A 57 -4.83 -5.02 8.85
CA ARG A 57 -4.82 -5.83 7.63
C ARG A 57 -4.30 -5.00 6.44
N GLU A 58 -2.98 -4.87 6.30
CA GLU A 58 -2.32 -4.24 5.15
C GLU A 58 -2.13 -5.27 4.02
N THR A 59 -3.20 -5.55 3.27
CA THR A 59 -3.08 -6.30 2.00
C THR A 59 -2.92 -5.29 0.87
N HIS A 60 -1.72 -5.18 0.32
CA HIS A 60 -1.45 -4.38 -0.87
C HIS A 60 -1.40 -5.30 -2.09
N GLY A 61 -2.18 -4.96 -3.12
CA GLY A 61 -2.15 -5.62 -4.43
C GLY A 61 -1.71 -4.64 -5.51
N PHE A 62 -1.42 -5.16 -6.70
CA PHE A 62 -1.19 -4.33 -7.88
C PHE A 62 -2.40 -3.42 -8.14
N PRO A 63 -2.20 -2.17 -8.57
CA PRO A 63 -3.32 -1.25 -8.81
C PRO A 63 -4.30 -1.83 -9.85
N PRO A 64 -5.62 -1.71 -9.61
CA PRO A 64 -6.61 -2.23 -10.54
C PRO A 64 -6.59 -1.47 -11.86
N ARG A 65 -6.95 -2.15 -12.95
CA ARG A 65 -7.13 -1.51 -14.25
C ARG A 65 -8.34 -0.59 -14.24
N LEU A 66 -8.39 0.29 -15.25
CA LEU A 66 -9.55 1.15 -15.48
C LEU A 66 -10.81 0.29 -15.61
N GLY A 67 -11.73 0.44 -14.66
CA GLY A 67 -13.01 -0.25 -14.64
C GLY A 67 -12.98 -1.71 -14.17
N GLU A 68 -11.86 -2.22 -13.64
CA GLU A 68 -11.71 -3.62 -13.21
C GLU A 68 -12.79 -4.07 -12.22
N HIS A 69 -13.12 -3.21 -11.24
CA HIS A 69 -14.13 -3.51 -10.21
C HIS A 69 -15.51 -2.92 -10.48
N THR A 70 -15.77 -2.34 -11.65
CA THR A 70 -17.06 -1.67 -11.94
C THR A 70 -18.25 -2.62 -11.78
N GLY A 71 -18.14 -3.84 -12.31
CA GLY A 71 -19.20 -4.85 -12.22
C GLY A 71 -19.49 -5.28 -10.77
N GLU A 72 -18.43 -5.52 -9.99
CA GLU A 72 -18.53 -5.91 -8.57
C GLU A 72 -19.22 -4.81 -7.75
N VAL A 73 -18.77 -3.56 -7.90
CA VAL A 73 -19.34 -2.42 -7.18
C VAL A 73 -20.82 -2.22 -7.52
N LEU A 74 -21.17 -2.26 -8.81
CA LEU A 74 -22.57 -2.10 -9.24
C LEU A 74 -23.46 -3.25 -8.73
N ALA A 75 -22.96 -4.48 -8.72
CA ALA A 75 -23.68 -5.62 -8.16
C ALA A 75 -23.90 -5.47 -6.66
N GLY A 76 -22.86 -5.06 -5.91
CA GLY A 76 -22.95 -4.81 -4.47
C GLY A 76 -23.96 -3.71 -4.12
N LEU A 77 -23.99 -2.62 -4.90
CA LEU A 77 -24.95 -1.53 -4.71
C LEU A 77 -26.39 -1.98 -4.99
N ARG A 78 -26.63 -2.78 -6.03
CA ARG A 78 -27.96 -3.34 -6.32
C ARG A 78 -28.43 -4.29 -5.22
N ALA A 79 -27.55 -5.17 -4.73
CA ALA A 79 -27.88 -6.08 -3.64
C ALA A 79 -28.24 -5.31 -2.36
N ARG A 80 -27.48 -4.25 -2.06
CA ARG A 80 -27.75 -3.37 -0.91
C ARG A 80 -29.05 -2.59 -1.06
N ALA A 81 -29.37 -2.11 -2.26
CA ALA A 81 -30.65 -1.45 -2.54
C ALA A 81 -31.85 -2.41 -2.33
N ALA A 82 -31.77 -3.63 -2.87
CA ALA A 82 -32.80 -4.64 -2.67
C ALA A 82 -32.99 -5.02 -1.19
N ALA A 83 -31.90 -5.08 -0.42
CA ALA A 83 -31.97 -5.30 1.03
C ALA A 83 -32.68 -4.15 1.77
N ASN A 84 -32.43 -2.90 1.37
CA ASN A 84 -33.10 -1.74 1.95
C ASN A 84 -34.60 -1.73 1.64
N ASP A 85 -34.99 -2.08 0.42
CA ASP A 85 -36.40 -2.16 0.00
C ASP A 85 -37.16 -3.25 0.78
N ALA A 86 -36.51 -4.40 1.03
CA ALA A 86 -37.06 -5.47 1.85
C ALA A 86 -37.26 -5.05 3.32
N MET A 87 -36.36 -4.23 3.87
CA MET A 87 -36.54 -3.67 5.22
C MET A 87 -37.63 -2.60 5.30
N ALA A 88 -37.85 -1.82 4.24
CA ALA A 88 -38.88 -0.79 4.19
C ALA A 88 -40.30 -1.37 4.10
N GLY A 89 -40.47 -2.56 3.50
CA GLY A 89 -41.75 -3.26 3.38
C GLY A 89 -42.18 -4.05 4.63
N ALA A 90 -41.33 -4.14 5.66
CA ALA A 90 -41.60 -4.89 6.90
C ALA A 90 -42.22 -4.02 8.02
N LYS A 91 -43.00 -3.00 7.65
CA LYS A 91 -43.68 -2.10 8.58
C LYS A 91 -45.20 -2.31 8.54
#